data_AF-A0A7J4V560-F1
#
_entry.id   AF-A0A7J4V560-F1
#
_cell.length_a   1.000
_cell.length_b   1.000
_cell.length_c   1.000
_cell.angle_alpha   90.00
_cell.angle_beta   90.00
_cell.angle_gamma   90.00
#
_symmetry.space_group_name_H-M   'P 1'
#
loop_
_entity.id
_entity.type
_entity.pdbx_description
1 polymer ?
#
loop_
_entity_poly.entity_id
_entity_poly.type
_entity_poly.pdbx_seq_one_letter_code
_entity_poly.pdbx_strand_id
1 'polypeptide(L)'
;MRDELDALFRELQSKAAVNYHLGGVVRGLMDVQSPLDQKDERFRRRMTRGFIREHKGNLDAAMDHLNRFAMVIGNLEMLYQQILDHPELDLESKVVLENSARDHVARLKRLHGRQKTTLTDITQLFLRLSRKCLKGTRKRK
;
A
#
# COMPACT_ATOMS: atom_id res chain seq x y z
N MET A 1 17.76 13.35 16.91
CA MET A 1 17.43 12.18 17.75
C MET A 1 15.93 12.03 18.07
N ARG A 2 15.25 12.98 18.74
CA ARG A 2 13.80 12.82 19.05
C ARG A 2 12.91 12.86 17.81
N ASP A 3 13.21 13.76 16.88
CA ASP A 3 12.48 13.88 15.59
C ASP A 3 12.71 12.68 14.67
N GLU A 4 13.89 12.05 14.76
CA GLU A 4 14.24 10.82 14.01
C GLU A 4 13.50 9.60 14.57
N LEU A 5 13.35 9.51 15.89
CA LEU A 5 12.53 8.48 16.54
C LEU A 5 11.05 8.63 16.17
N ASP A 6 10.54 9.86 16.15
CA ASP A 6 9.18 10.17 15.74
C ASP A 6 8.95 9.87 14.25
N ALA A 7 9.94 10.08 13.39
CA ALA A 7 9.88 9.70 11.99
C ALA A 7 9.81 8.17 11.81
N LEU A 8 10.62 7.42 12.58
CA LEU A 8 10.61 5.95 12.62
C LEU A 8 9.28 5.39 13.14
N PHE A 9 8.69 6.02 14.17
CA PHE A 9 7.36 5.68 14.65
C PHE A 9 6.26 5.96 13.60
N ARG A 10 6.34 7.08 12.88
CA ARG A 10 5.42 7.40 11.77
C ARG A 10 5.58 6.43 10.60
N GLU A 11 6.79 5.93 10.35
CA GLU A 11 7.10 4.96 9.31
C GLU A 11 6.50 3.57 9.63
N LEU A 12 6.65 3.10 10.87
CA LEU A 12 6.00 1.88 11.38
C LEU A 12 4.47 2.00 11.34
N GLN A 13 3.93 3.17 11.68
CA GLN A 13 2.50 3.47 11.56
C GLN A 13 2.02 3.46 10.10
N SER A 14 2.81 3.97 9.15
CA SER A 14 2.46 3.96 7.72
C SER A 14 2.40 2.53 7.17
N LYS A 15 3.36 1.67 7.55
CA LYS A 15 3.33 0.24 7.22
C LYS A 15 2.08 -0.46 7.80
N ALA A 16 1.73 -0.14 9.04
CA ALA A 16 0.51 -0.63 9.67
C ALA A 16 -0.76 -0.12 8.96
N ALA A 17 -0.77 1.14 8.52
CA ALA A 17 -1.89 1.77 7.83
C ALA A 17 -2.14 1.17 6.44
N VAL A 18 -1.08 0.96 5.64
CA VAL A 18 -1.20 0.25 4.34
C VAL A 18 -1.80 -1.14 4.57
N ASN A 19 -1.25 -1.90 5.52
CA ASN A 19 -1.75 -3.24 5.81
C ASN A 19 -3.18 -3.24 6.35
N TYR A 20 -3.56 -2.25 7.16
CA TYR A 20 -4.91 -2.09 7.71
C TYR A 20 -5.93 -1.86 6.59
N HIS A 21 -5.69 -0.89 5.71
CA HIS A 21 -6.60 -0.59 4.60
C HIS A 21 -6.66 -1.75 3.59
N LEU A 22 -5.52 -2.38 3.27
CA LEU A 22 -5.50 -3.57 2.42
C LEU A 22 -6.29 -4.73 3.04
N GLY A 23 -6.15 -4.95 4.35
CA GLY A 23 -6.92 -5.97 5.08
C GLY A 23 -8.43 -5.72 5.02
N GLY A 24 -8.85 -4.46 5.14
CA GLY A 24 -10.25 -4.06 4.97
C GLY A 24 -10.80 -4.34 3.56
N VAL A 25 -10.01 -4.09 2.52
CA VAL A 25 -10.41 -4.39 1.13
C VAL A 25 -10.45 -5.90 0.88
N VAL A 26 -9.47 -6.66 1.38
CA VAL A 26 -9.44 -8.13 1.24
C VAL A 26 -10.65 -8.77 1.92
N ARG A 27 -11.01 -8.33 3.12
CA ARG A 27 -12.21 -8.82 3.81
C ARG A 27 -13.47 -8.53 2.99
N GLY A 28 -13.63 -7.29 2.51
CA GLY A 28 -14.74 -6.92 1.65
C GLY A 28 -14.80 -7.74 0.35
N LEU A 29 -13.65 -8.09 -0.24
CA LEU A 29 -13.58 -8.95 -1.43
C LEU A 29 -14.12 -10.35 -1.14
N MET A 30 -13.79 -10.93 0.02
CA MET A 30 -14.31 -12.24 0.44
C MET A 30 -15.83 -12.16 0.68
N ASP A 31 -16.28 -11.10 1.34
CA ASP A 31 -17.70 -10.91 1.66
C ASP A 31 -18.55 -10.66 0.41
N VAL A 32 -18.00 -9.99 -0.61
CA VAL A 32 -18.72 -9.78 -1.87
C VAL A 32 -18.72 -11.01 -2.75
N GLN A 33 -17.77 -11.94 -2.62
CA GLN A 33 -17.65 -13.11 -3.48
C GLN A 33 -18.86 -14.05 -3.36
N SER A 34 -19.33 -14.33 -2.14
CA SER A 34 -20.49 -15.21 -1.90
C SER A 34 -21.81 -14.69 -2.51
N PRO A 35 -22.17 -13.39 -2.38
CA PRO A 35 -23.27 -12.77 -3.11
C PRO A 35 -23.19 -12.87 -4.63
N LEU A 36 -22.01 -13.02 -5.24
CA LEU A 36 -21.86 -13.09 -6.70
C LEU A 36 -22.27 -14.43 -7.30
N ASP A 37 -22.29 -15.47 -6.49
CA ASP A 37 -22.75 -16.81 -6.89
C ASP A 37 -24.28 -16.90 -6.94
N GLN A 38 -24.99 -15.87 -6.46
CA GLN A 38 -26.45 -15.77 -6.51
C GLN A 38 -26.97 -15.54 -7.94
N LYS A 39 -28.09 -16.17 -8.31
CA LYS A 39 -28.73 -15.99 -9.64
C LYS A 39 -29.44 -14.64 -9.79
N ASP A 40 -29.88 -14.02 -8.69
CA ASP A 40 -30.58 -12.73 -8.73
C ASP A 40 -29.62 -11.58 -9.12
N GLU A 41 -29.83 -11.05 -10.32
CA GLU A 41 -29.04 -9.95 -10.87
C GLU A 41 -29.24 -8.62 -10.11
N ARG A 42 -30.45 -8.35 -9.61
CA ARG A 42 -30.76 -7.12 -8.87
C ARG A 42 -30.09 -7.15 -7.49
N PHE A 43 -30.08 -8.32 -6.83
CA PHE A 43 -29.37 -8.54 -5.58
C PHE A 43 -27.86 -8.36 -5.76
N ARG A 44 -27.26 -9.04 -6.75
CA ARG A 44 -25.83 -8.89 -7.07
C ARG A 44 -25.45 -7.44 -7.29
N ARG A 45 -26.19 -6.72 -8.13
CA ARG A 45 -25.90 -5.31 -8.43
C ARG A 45 -25.96 -4.41 -7.21
N ARG A 46 -26.88 -4.66 -6.27
CA ARG A 46 -26.99 -3.90 -5.02
C ARG A 46 -25.78 -4.15 -4.13
N MET A 47 -25.43 -5.42 -3.91
CA MET A 47 -24.29 -5.81 -3.08
C MET A 47 -22.97 -5.29 -3.66
N THR A 48 -22.75 -5.42 -4.97
CA THR A 48 -21.54 -4.89 -5.62
C THR A 48 -21.45 -3.37 -5.49
N ARG A 49 -22.56 -2.64 -5.61
CA ARG A 49 -22.54 -1.17 -5.42
C ARG A 49 -22.20 -0.79 -3.98
N GLY A 50 -22.72 -1.52 -2.99
CA GLY A 50 -22.36 -1.34 -1.58
C GLY A 50 -20.87 -1.56 -1.37
N PHE A 51 -20.37 -2.71 -1.82
CA PHE A 51 -18.94 -3.05 -1.78
C PHE A 51 -18.04 -1.99 -2.44
N ILE A 52 -18.40 -1.51 -3.65
CA ILE A 52 -17.61 -0.48 -4.33
C ILE A 52 -17.59 0.81 -3.51
N ARG A 53 -18.75 1.24 -3.00
CA ARG A 53 -18.85 2.49 -2.23
C ARG A 53 -18.03 2.42 -0.94
N GLU A 54 -18.04 1.28 -0.27
CA GLU A 54 -17.38 1.07 1.02
C GLU A 54 -15.85 0.90 0.88
N HIS A 55 -15.39 0.13 -0.11
CA HIS A 55 -13.99 -0.26 -0.20
C HIS A 55 -13.15 0.55 -1.19
N LYS A 56 -13.76 1.36 -2.06
CA LYS A 56 -13.00 2.27 -2.94
C LYS A 56 -12.15 3.25 -2.11
N GLY A 57 -12.73 3.85 -1.08
CA GLY A 57 -12.00 4.80 -0.21
C GLY A 57 -10.81 4.14 0.51
N ASN A 58 -10.92 2.85 0.84
CA ASN A 58 -9.82 2.09 1.43
C ASN A 58 -8.68 1.83 0.43
N LEU A 59 -8.99 1.60 -0.85
CA LEU A 59 -7.96 1.50 -1.90
C LEU A 59 -7.24 2.83 -2.12
N ASP A 60 -7.99 3.93 -2.17
CA ASP A 60 -7.43 5.27 -2.33
C ASP A 60 -6.53 5.62 -1.14
N ALA A 61 -6.98 5.36 0.09
CA ALA A 61 -6.18 5.54 1.30
C ALA A 61 -4.91 4.68 1.32
N ALA A 62 -5.00 3.40 0.93
CA ALA A 62 -3.85 2.52 0.85
C ALA A 62 -2.80 3.02 -0.16
N MET A 63 -3.25 3.58 -1.29
CA MET A 63 -2.38 4.21 -2.30
C MET A 63 -1.67 5.45 -1.74
N ASP A 64 -2.41 6.33 -1.05
CA ASP A 64 -1.84 7.53 -0.43
C ASP A 64 -0.78 7.19 0.63
N HIS A 65 -1.04 6.19 1.47
CA HIS A 65 -0.06 5.73 2.45
C HIS A 65 1.18 5.11 1.80
N LEU A 66 1.01 4.36 0.70
CA LEU A 66 2.13 3.79 -0.05
C LEU A 66 3.00 4.89 -0.70
N ASN A 67 2.37 5.93 -1.27
CA ASN A 67 3.08 7.08 -1.82
C ASN A 67 3.85 7.85 -0.74
N ARG A 68 3.24 8.05 0.44
CA ARG A 68 3.93 8.65 1.59
C ARG A 68 5.12 7.81 2.04
N PHE A 69 5.01 6.49 2.04
CA PHE A 69 6.12 5.61 2.36
C PHE A 69 7.28 5.76 1.38
N ALA A 70 7.00 5.88 0.07
CA ALA A 70 8.04 6.17 -0.92
C ALA A 70 8.77 7.51 -0.68
N MET A 71 8.03 8.56 -0.32
CA MET A 71 8.64 9.86 0.04
C MET A 71 9.54 9.77 1.28
N VAL A 72 9.11 9.03 2.30
CA VAL A 72 9.90 8.81 3.51
C VAL A 72 11.22 8.10 3.19
N ILE A 73 11.20 7.07 2.32
CA ILE A 73 12.41 6.39 1.85
C ILE A 73 13.36 7.39 1.18
N GLY A 74 12.85 8.26 0.29
CA GLY A 74 13.67 9.27 -0.38
C GLY A 74 14.29 10.29 0.59
N ASN A 75 13.52 10.77 1.57
CA ASN A 75 14.04 11.67 2.60
C ASN A 75 15.13 11.01 3.45
N LEU A 76 14.97 9.73 3.76
CA LEU A 76 15.97 8.97 4.51
C LEU A 76 17.26 8.76 3.71
N GLU A 77 17.16 8.50 2.39
CA GLU A 77 18.34 8.45 1.51
C GLU A 77 19.11 9.77 1.52
N MET A 78 18.41 10.90 1.46
CA MET A 78 19.05 12.22 1.54
C MET A 78 19.73 12.45 2.90
N LEU A 79 19.08 12.09 4.00
CA LEU A 79 19.66 12.21 5.35
C LEU A 79 20.92 11.36 5.49
N TYR A 80 20.90 10.11 5.01
CA TYR A 80 22.11 9.28 5.02
C TYR A 80 23.26 9.91 4.23
N GLN A 81 22.97 10.48 3.06
CA GLN A 81 23.99 11.16 2.27
C GLN A 81 24.56 12.38 3.01
N GLN A 82 23.71 13.20 3.64
CA GLN A 82 24.15 14.36 4.43
C GLN A 82 25.08 13.97 5.59
N ILE A 83 24.81 12.85 6.26
CA ILE A 83 25.66 12.36 7.35
C ILE A 83 26.99 11.83 6.79
N LEU A 84 26.95 11.09 5.67
CA LEU A 84 28.17 10.56 5.03
C LEU A 84 29.08 11.68 4.50
N ASP A 85 28.49 12.78 4.06
CA ASP A 85 29.21 13.97 3.58
C ASP A 85 29.77 14.81 4.75
N HIS A 86 29.42 14.49 6.01
CA HIS A 86 29.88 15.26 7.16
C HIS A 86 31.42 15.20 7.28
N PRO A 87 32.10 16.36 7.41
CA PRO A 87 33.56 16.43 7.38
C PRO A 87 34.22 15.78 8.60
N GLU A 88 33.51 15.71 9.73
CA GLU A 88 34.02 15.15 10.99
C GLU A 88 33.90 13.62 11.08
N LEU A 89 33.21 12.98 10.13
CA LEU A 89 33.05 11.53 10.15
C LEU A 89 34.34 10.87 9.63
N ASP A 90 34.95 10.01 10.43
CA ASP A 90 36.15 9.28 10.02
C ASP A 90 35.81 8.23 8.92
N LEU A 91 36.84 7.78 8.21
CA LEU A 91 36.67 6.89 7.06
C LEU A 91 36.08 5.52 7.44
N GLU A 92 36.44 4.97 8.58
CA GLU A 92 35.93 3.68 9.04
C GLU A 92 34.43 3.79 9.37
N SER A 93 34.06 4.82 10.12
CA SER A 93 32.66 5.16 10.41
C SER A 93 31.85 5.41 9.13
N LYS A 94 32.42 6.08 8.13
CA LYS A 94 31.78 6.29 6.81
C LYS A 94 31.47 4.98 6.11
N VAL A 95 32.43 4.06 6.04
CA VAL A 95 32.23 2.76 5.36
C VAL A 95 31.17 1.92 6.07
N VAL A 96 31.19 1.88 7.41
CA VAL A 96 30.18 1.14 8.19
C VAL A 96 28.79 1.75 8.02
N LEU A 97 28.69 3.08 8.11
CA LEU A 97 27.42 3.79 7.94
C LEU A 97 26.88 3.62 6.52
N GLU A 98 27.72 3.73 5.48
CA GLU A 98 27.30 3.58 4.09
C GLU A 98 26.69 2.19 3.84
N ASN A 99 27.36 1.13 4.32
CA ASN A 99 26.86 -0.23 4.18
C ASN A 99 25.52 -0.42 4.92
N SER A 100 25.43 0.06 6.17
CA SER A 100 24.20 0.00 6.96
C SER A 100 23.04 0.77 6.32
N ALA A 101 23.31 1.99 5.85
CA ALA A 101 22.36 2.86 5.16
C ALA A 101 21.86 2.21 3.86
N ARG A 102 22.78 1.70 3.02
CA ARG A 102 22.47 1.02 1.76
C ARG A 102 21.56 -0.18 2.01
N ASP A 103 21.92 -1.03 2.97
CA ASP A 103 21.14 -2.21 3.32
C ASP A 103 19.76 -1.86 3.88
N HIS A 104 19.69 -0.84 4.73
CA HIS A 104 18.43 -0.37 5.29
C HIS A 104 17.48 0.15 4.20
N VAL A 105 17.95 1.07 3.36
CA VAL A 105 17.18 1.62 2.23
C VAL A 105 16.77 0.52 1.26
N ALA A 106 17.65 -0.44 0.95
CA ALA A 106 17.31 -1.57 0.10
C ALA A 106 16.17 -2.42 0.68
N ARG A 107 16.18 -2.70 1.99
CA ARG A 107 15.08 -3.41 2.67
C ARG A 107 13.76 -2.65 2.57
N LEU A 108 13.78 -1.33 2.78
CA LEU A 108 12.58 -0.49 2.69
C LEU A 108 12.02 -0.44 1.26
N LYS A 109 12.88 -0.24 0.25
CA LYS A 109 12.50 -0.27 -1.17
C LYS A 109 11.88 -1.61 -1.57
N ARG A 110 12.45 -2.74 -1.12
CA ARG A 110 11.85 -4.08 -1.34
C ARG A 110 10.49 -4.23 -0.67
N LEU A 111 10.34 -3.71 0.55
CA LEU A 111 9.05 -3.74 1.24
C LEU A 111 7.98 -2.91 0.52
N HIS A 112 8.30 -1.66 0.18
CA HIS A 112 7.43 -0.79 -0.61
C HIS A 112 7.06 -1.45 -1.94
N GLY A 113 8.03 -2.03 -2.65
CA GLY A 113 7.79 -2.77 -3.89
C GLY A 113 6.79 -3.92 -3.71
N ARG A 114 6.94 -4.74 -2.66
CA ARG A 114 5.98 -5.82 -2.35
C ARG A 114 4.58 -5.29 -2.07
N GLN A 115 4.46 -4.25 -1.24
CA GLN A 115 3.16 -3.63 -0.93
C GLN A 115 2.50 -3.03 -2.17
N LYS A 116 3.28 -2.42 -3.07
CA LYS A 116 2.81 -1.92 -4.37
C LYS A 116 2.24 -3.04 -5.24
N THR A 117 2.94 -4.17 -5.34
CA THR A 117 2.46 -5.35 -6.07
C THR A 117 1.15 -5.85 -5.48
N THR A 118 1.09 -6.03 -4.15
CA THR A 118 -0.13 -6.49 -3.46
C THR A 118 -1.30 -5.53 -3.67
N LEU A 119 -1.10 -4.21 -3.56
CA LEU A 119 -2.14 -3.22 -3.82
C LEU A 119 -2.62 -3.27 -5.28
N THR A 120 -1.71 -3.48 -6.22
CA THR A 120 -2.04 -3.64 -7.64
C THR A 120 -2.91 -4.87 -7.86
N ASP A 121 -2.54 -6.02 -7.29
CA ASP A 121 -3.28 -7.28 -7.41
C ASP A 121 -4.69 -7.16 -6.81
N ILE A 122 -4.80 -6.59 -5.61
CA ILE A 122 -6.07 -6.34 -4.93
C ILE A 122 -6.95 -5.39 -5.77
N THR A 123 -6.37 -4.31 -6.31
CA THR A 123 -7.10 -3.37 -7.17
C THR A 123 -7.59 -4.04 -8.45
N GLN A 124 -6.78 -4.89 -9.07
CA GLN A 124 -7.19 -5.64 -10.25
C GLN A 124 -8.33 -6.61 -9.94
N LEU A 125 -8.27 -7.33 -8.81
CA LEU A 125 -9.35 -8.20 -8.34
C LEU A 125 -10.63 -7.41 -8.07
N PHE A 126 -10.52 -6.28 -7.37
CA PHE A 126 -11.62 -5.35 -7.11
C PHE A 126 -12.30 -4.91 -8.41
N LEU A 127 -11.52 -4.47 -9.40
CA LEU A 127 -12.03 -4.04 -10.71
C LEU A 127 -12.65 -5.21 -11.49
N ARG A 128 -12.02 -6.39 -11.47
CA ARG A 128 -12.50 -7.59 -12.17
C ARG A 128 -13.85 -8.03 -11.61
N LEU A 129 -13.98 -8.13 -10.28
CA LEU A 129 -15.25 -8.48 -9.63
C LEU A 129 -16.30 -7.41 -9.93
N SER A 130 -15.99 -6.14 -9.70
CA SER A 130 -16.89 -5.01 -10.00
C SER A 130 -17.42 -5.06 -11.44
N ARG A 131 -16.56 -5.34 -12.42
CA ARG A 131 -16.93 -5.45 -13.85
C ARG A 131 -17.78 -6.67 -14.15
N LYS A 132 -17.48 -7.86 -13.60
CA LYS A 132 -18.28 -9.08 -13.80
C LYS A 132 -19.74 -8.85 -13.40
N CYS A 133 -19.96 -8.13 -12.30
CA CYS A 133 -21.29 -7.82 -11.79
C CYS A 133 -22.04 -6.82 -12.65
N LEU A 134 -21.33 -5.84 -13.21
CA LEU A 134 -21.93 -4.79 -14.03
C LEU A 134 -22.16 -5.21 -15.49
N LYS A 135 -21.35 -6.14 -16.04
CA LYS A 135 -21.46 -6.61 -17.43
C LYS A 135 -22.62 -7.58 -17.71
N GLY A 136 -23.30 -8.12 -16.68
CA GLY A 136 -24.54 -8.90 -16.87
C GLY A 136 -25.65 -8.15 -17.63
N THR A 137 -25.56 -6.82 -17.68
CA THR A 137 -26.58 -5.91 -18.23
C THR A 137 -26.63 -5.77 -19.77
N ARG A 138 -25.69 -6.34 -20.55
CA ARG A 138 -25.59 -6.02 -22.00
C ARG A 138 -26.15 -7.05 -22.98
N LYS A 139 -26.72 -8.16 -22.54
CA LYS A 139 -27.41 -9.12 -23.44
C LYS A 139 -28.90 -9.19 -23.14
N ARG A 140 -29.63 -8.13 -23.52
CA ARG A 140 -31.08 -8.15 -23.76
C ARG A 140 -31.46 -6.88 -24.52
N LYS A 141 -31.23 -6.92 -25.83
CA LYS A 141 -32.05 -6.25 -26.83
C LYS A 141 -32.22 -7.24 -27.97
#